data_AF-A0A0D8BJE2-F1
#
_entry.id   AF-A0A0D8BJE2-F1
#
_cell.length_a   1.000
_cell.length_b   1.000
_cell.length_c   1.000
_cell.angle_alpha   90.00
_cell.angle_beta   90.00
_cell.angle_gamma   90.00
#
_symmetry.space_group_name_H-M   'P 1'
#
loop_
_entity.id
_entity.type
_entity.pdbx_description
1 polymer ?
#
loop_
_entity_poly.entity_id
_entity_poly.type
_entity_poly.pdbx_seq_one_letter_code
_entity_poly.pdbx_strand_id
1 'polypeptide(L)'
;MSNLISTVDLPRDFTYPPEFLRVVELGLTNLEPWWIMDGEILFRRHLGLRSRYPADCFVPFAERQDNDDVACWDLDSGGITVVHDFASPGYHRENAFVNFYAWFRRAVEDFIEWGE
;
A
#
# COMPACT_ATOMS: atom_id res chain seq x y z
N MET A 1 1.23 12.75 13.70
CA MET A 1 -0.09 12.20 13.32
C MET A 1 -0.02 11.93 11.84
N SER A 2 -0.21 10.69 11.42
CA SER A 2 -0.15 10.33 10.01
C SER A 2 -1.40 10.82 9.29
N ASN A 3 -1.22 11.43 8.12
CA ASN A 3 -2.30 11.97 7.31
C ASN A 3 -2.72 10.95 6.25
N LEU A 4 -3.62 10.02 6.60
CA LEU A 4 -4.15 9.02 5.66
C LEU A 4 -5.14 9.63 4.66
N ILE A 5 -5.52 8.88 3.62
CA ILE A 5 -6.52 9.34 2.64
C ILE A 5 -7.84 9.59 3.37
N SER A 6 -8.46 10.72 3.06
CA SER A 6 -9.73 11.12 3.66
C SER A 6 -10.83 10.12 3.31
N THR A 7 -11.80 9.92 4.21
CA THR A 7 -12.96 9.05 3.95
C THR A 7 -13.82 9.48 2.77
N VAL A 8 -13.66 10.72 2.28
CA VAL A 8 -14.37 11.25 1.11
C VAL A 8 -13.73 10.77 -0.20
N ASP A 9 -12.42 10.54 -0.19
CA ASP A 9 -11.65 10.11 -1.36
C ASP A 9 -11.48 8.58 -1.41
N LEU A 10 -11.76 7.90 -0.30
CA LEU A 10 -11.81 6.44 -0.24
C LEU A 10 -13.04 5.90 -0.99
N PRO A 11 -12.93 4.70 -1.59
CA PRO A 11 -14.09 3.95 -2.09
C PRO A 11 -15.16 3.81 -1.00
N ARG A 12 -16.45 3.93 -1.36
CA ARG A 12 -17.58 4.09 -0.42
C ARG A 12 -17.69 3.02 0.67
N ASP A 13 -17.15 1.83 0.43
CA ASP A 13 -17.23 0.68 1.33
C ASP A 13 -15.86 0.28 1.92
N PHE A 14 -14.85 1.15 1.78
CA PHE A 14 -13.52 0.92 2.35
C PHE A 14 -13.32 1.69 3.66
N THR A 15 -12.86 0.96 4.67
CA THR A 15 -12.35 1.53 5.91
C THR A 15 -11.00 0.90 6.23
N TYR A 16 -10.06 1.71 6.71
CA TYR A 16 -8.76 1.21 7.15
C TYR A 16 -8.94 0.14 8.25
N PRO A 17 -8.30 -1.04 8.11
CA PRO A 17 -8.36 -2.06 9.13
C PRO A 17 -7.74 -1.57 10.46
N PRO A 18 -8.32 -1.91 11.63
CA PRO A 18 -7.80 -1.49 12.94
C PRO A 18 -6.32 -1.85 13.16
N GLU A 19 -5.88 -2.98 12.62
CA GLU A 19 -4.49 -3.41 12.68
C GLU A 19 -3.51 -2.47 11.96
N PHE A 20 -3.93 -1.92 10.81
CA PHE A 20 -3.13 -0.94 10.07
C PHE A 20 -3.03 0.36 10.86
N LEU A 21 -4.16 0.84 11.38
CA LEU A 21 -4.22 2.06 12.20
C LEU A 21 -3.29 1.95 13.41
N ARG A 22 -3.29 0.79 14.08
CA ARG A 22 -2.39 0.53 15.21
C ARG A 22 -0.90 0.61 14.83
N VAL A 23 -0.51 0.05 13.69
CA VAL A 23 0.89 0.12 13.20
C VAL A 23 1.30 1.57 12.95
N VAL A 24 0.42 2.33 12.30
CA VAL A 24 0.63 3.76 12.01
C VAL A 24 0.71 4.59 13.30
N GLU A 25 -0.18 4.36 14.26
CA GLU A 25 -0.19 5.02 15.57
C GLU A 25 1.09 4.77 16.38
N LEU A 26 1.67 3.57 16.26
CA LEU A 26 2.93 3.20 16.90
C LEU A 26 4.17 3.73 16.16
N GLY A 27 4.01 4.39 15.01
CA GLY A 27 5.12 4.91 14.21
C GLY A 27 5.95 3.84 13.51
N LEU A 28 5.40 2.63 13.34
CA LEU A 28 6.06 1.51 12.65
C LEU A 28 5.90 1.66 11.12
N THR A 29 6.33 2.81 10.60
CA THR A 29 6.08 3.23 9.20
C THR A 29 7.33 3.24 8.34
N ASN A 30 8.52 3.22 8.94
CA ASN A 30 9.80 3.13 8.22
C ASN A 30 10.39 1.72 8.35
N LEU A 31 10.00 0.81 7.46
CA LEU A 31 10.42 -0.60 7.41
C LEU A 31 11.25 -0.85 6.16
N GLU A 32 12.34 -0.09 5.97
CA GLU A 32 13.22 -0.15 4.78
C GLU A 32 13.42 -1.59 4.31
N PRO A 33 12.99 -1.95 3.08
CA PRO A 33 12.75 -1.05 1.97
C PRO A 33 11.31 -0.50 1.86
N TRP A 34 10.39 -0.88 2.74
CA TRP A 34 8.98 -0.44 2.71
C TRP A 34 8.71 0.77 3.59
N TRP A 35 8.06 1.77 3.02
CA TRP A 35 7.61 2.96 3.74
C TRP A 35 6.09 3.08 3.67
N ILE A 36 5.43 3.11 4.83
CA ILE A 36 4.01 3.46 4.90
C ILE A 36 3.88 4.95 4.60
N MET A 37 3.24 5.25 3.47
CA MET A 37 3.05 6.61 2.98
C MET A 37 1.96 7.34 3.78
N ASP A 38 2.14 8.64 3.94
CA ASP A 38 1.10 9.54 4.41
C ASP A 38 1.13 10.88 3.65
N GLY A 39 0.16 11.74 3.95
CA GLY A 39 0.07 13.11 3.46
C GLY A 39 0.03 13.21 1.93
N GLU A 40 0.82 14.15 1.41
CA GLU A 40 0.86 14.46 -0.02
C GLU A 40 1.44 13.32 -0.87
N ILE A 41 2.36 12.52 -0.32
CA ILE A 41 2.96 11.39 -1.03
C ILE A 41 1.88 10.34 -1.29
N LEU A 42 1.16 9.95 -0.23
CA LEU A 42 0.06 9.00 -0.32
C LEU A 42 -1.03 9.48 -1.30
N PHE A 43 -1.42 10.75 -1.19
CA PHE A 43 -2.45 11.33 -2.05
C PHE A 43 -2.05 11.34 -3.54
N ARG A 44 -0.83 11.79 -3.86
CA ARG A 44 -0.32 11.78 -5.24
C ARG A 44 -0.23 10.36 -5.79
N ARG A 45 0.20 9.40 -4.96
CA ARG A 45 0.28 7.99 -5.36
C ARG A 45 -1.11 7.43 -5.67
N HIS A 46 -2.11 7.72 -4.82
CA HIS A 46 -3.48 7.29 -5.05
C HIS A 46 -4.05 7.82 -6.36
N LEU A 47 -3.89 9.13 -6.65
CA LEU A 47 -4.33 9.72 -7.91
C LEU A 47 -3.59 9.12 -9.13
N GLY A 48 -2.28 8.90 -9.01
CA GLY A 48 -1.45 8.34 -10.07
C GLY A 48 -1.85 6.91 -10.42
N LEU A 49 -2.08 6.06 -9.41
CA LEU A 49 -2.59 4.70 -9.61
C LEU A 49 -3.96 4.72 -10.29
N ARG A 50 -4.89 5.55 -9.81
CA ARG A 50 -6.24 5.66 -10.40
C ARG A 50 -6.21 6.14 -11.85
N SER A 51 -5.24 6.97 -12.23
CA SER A 51 -5.07 7.43 -13.61
C SER A 51 -4.49 6.36 -14.53
N ARG A 52 -3.57 5.51 -14.03
CA ARG A 52 -2.89 4.47 -14.83
C ARG A 52 -3.72 3.19 -14.93
N TYR A 53 -4.44 2.86 -13.87
CA TYR A 53 -5.22 1.64 -13.73
C TYR A 53 -6.69 1.98 -13.38
N PRO A 54 -7.42 2.68 -14.27
CA PRO A 54 -8.77 3.16 -13.98
C PRO A 54 -9.82 2.05 -13.84
N ALA A 55 -9.49 0.82 -14.27
CA ALA A 55 -10.36 -0.35 -14.16
C ALA A 55 -10.19 -1.10 -12.83
N ASP A 56 -9.14 -0.79 -12.08
CA ASP A 56 -8.78 -1.48 -10.85
C ASP A 56 -9.14 -0.62 -9.63
N CYS A 57 -9.58 -1.25 -8.55
CA CYS A 57 -9.94 -0.54 -7.33
C CYS A 57 -8.87 -0.68 -6.24
N PHE A 58 -7.81 0.14 -6.36
CA PHE A 58 -6.68 0.14 -5.43
C PHE A 58 -6.70 1.32 -4.45
N VAL A 59 -6.40 1.04 -3.19
CA VAL A 59 -6.07 2.05 -2.17
C VAL A 59 -4.63 1.82 -1.74
N PRO A 60 -3.67 2.68 -2.11
CA PRO A 60 -2.27 2.49 -1.71
C PRO A 60 -2.06 2.76 -0.22
N PHE A 61 -1.00 2.21 0.36
CA PHE A 61 -0.53 2.58 1.70
C PHE A 61 0.96 2.51 1.92
N ALA A 62 1.69 1.70 1.17
CA ALA A 62 3.13 1.64 1.30
C ALA A 62 3.80 1.64 -0.07
N GLU A 63 4.94 2.30 -0.16
CA GLU A 63 5.82 2.24 -1.32
C GLU A 63 7.13 1.58 -0.93
N ARG A 64 7.77 0.95 -1.90
CA ARG A 64 9.09 0.39 -1.72
C ARG A 64 10.13 1.35 -2.28
N GLN A 65 11.23 1.57 -1.55
CA GLN A 65 12.19 2.64 -1.86
C GLN A 65 13.12 2.31 -3.04
N ASP A 66 13.33 1.03 -3.33
CA ASP A 66 14.33 0.53 -4.28
C ASP A 66 13.76 0.23 -5.66
N ASN A 67 12.44 0.29 -5.81
CA ASN A 67 11.73 0.10 -7.08
C ASN A 67 10.41 0.90 -7.10
N ASP A 68 9.52 0.59 -8.06
CA ASP A 68 8.23 1.24 -8.22
C ASP A 68 7.05 0.47 -7.60
N ASP A 69 7.34 -0.43 -6.65
CA ASP A 69 6.32 -1.24 -5.99
C ASP A 69 5.50 -0.42 -5.00
N VAL A 70 4.20 -0.65 -5.03
CA VAL A 70 3.23 0.00 -4.14
C VAL A 70 2.29 -1.05 -3.57
N ALA A 71 2.33 -1.26 -2.25
CA ALA A 71 1.37 -2.09 -1.57
C ALA A 71 0.01 -1.36 -1.50
N CYS A 72 -1.03 -2.03 -1.99
CA CYS A 72 -2.38 -1.49 -2.07
C CYS A 72 -3.38 -2.47 -1.46
N TRP A 73 -4.41 -1.97 -0.78
CA TRP A 73 -5.64 -2.75 -0.66
C TRP A 73 -6.27 -2.88 -2.03
N ASP A 74 -6.53 -4.12 -2.43
CA ASP A 74 -7.16 -4.49 -3.67
C ASP A 74 -8.61 -4.88 -3.35
N LEU A 75 -9.53 -3.97 -3.64
CA LEU A 75 -10.95 -4.14 -3.33
C LEU A 75 -11.63 -5.18 -4.23
N ASP A 76 -11.01 -5.52 -5.36
CA ASP A 76 -11.53 -6.56 -6.26
C ASP A 76 -11.18 -7.96 -5.72
N SER A 77 -9.98 -8.12 -5.13
CA SER A 77 -9.56 -9.40 -4.53
C SER A 77 -9.89 -9.53 -3.04
N GLY A 78 -10.13 -8.43 -2.34
CA GLY A 78 -10.36 -8.39 -0.89
C GLY A 78 -9.09 -8.53 -0.04
N GLY A 79 -7.91 -8.36 -0.65
CA GLY A 79 -6.61 -8.54 0.01
C GLY A 79 -5.68 -7.35 -0.18
N ILE A 80 -4.37 -7.61 -0.10
CA ILE A 80 -3.31 -6.67 -0.45
C ILE A 80 -2.65 -7.16 -1.73
N THR A 81 -2.44 -6.25 -2.68
CA THR A 81 -1.68 -6.51 -3.92
C THR A 81 -0.49 -5.56 -3.96
N VAL A 82 0.68 -6.07 -4.32
CA VAL A 82 1.84 -5.22 -4.66
C VAL A 82 1.70 -4.83 -6.12
N VAL A 83 1.59 -3.53 -6.36
CA VAL A 83 1.41 -2.96 -7.68
C VAL A 83 2.74 -2.43 -8.20
N HIS A 84 3.24 -2.96 -9.31
CA HIS A 84 4.32 -2.35 -10.09
C HIS A 84 3.76 -1.13 -10.84
N ASP A 85 3.92 0.05 -10.25
CA ASP A 85 3.13 1.24 -10.57
C ASP A 85 3.34 1.77 -12.01
N PHE A 86 4.43 1.41 -12.70
CA PHE A 86 4.66 1.78 -14.10
C PHE A 86 4.61 0.61 -15.08
N ALA A 87 4.16 -0.57 -14.64
CA ALA A 87 3.98 -1.71 -15.51
C ALA A 87 2.77 -1.54 -16.45
N SER A 88 2.78 -2.24 -17.58
CA SER A 88 1.61 -2.27 -18.48
C SER A 88 0.41 -2.93 -17.78
N PRO A 89 -0.84 -2.49 -18.05
CA PRO A 89 -2.04 -3.11 -17.50
C PRO A 89 -2.04 -4.64 -17.71
N GLY A 90 -2.42 -5.40 -16.68
CA GLY A 90 -2.39 -6.87 -16.69
C GLY A 90 -1.07 -7.49 -16.20
N TYR A 91 0.01 -6.72 -16.10
CA TYR A 91 1.31 -7.17 -15.56
C TYR A 91 1.69 -6.46 -14.26
N HIS A 92 0.83 -5.56 -13.78
CA HIS A 92 1.11 -4.70 -12.64
C HIS A 92 0.89 -5.38 -11.29
N ARG A 93 0.24 -6.55 -11.22
CA ARG A 93 -0.08 -7.22 -9.95
C ARG A 93 0.98 -8.28 -9.63
N GLU A 94 1.75 -8.07 -8.57
CA GLU A 94 2.59 -9.08 -7.94
C GLU A 94 2.08 -9.38 -6.53
N ASN A 95 2.30 -10.61 -6.05
CA ASN A 95 2.15 -11.00 -4.65
C ASN A 95 0.84 -10.54 -3.97
N ALA A 96 -0.17 -11.41 -4.01
CA ALA A 96 -1.41 -11.21 -3.27
C ALA A 96 -1.28 -11.72 -1.83
N PHE A 97 -1.42 -10.83 -0.85
CA PHE A 97 -1.53 -11.18 0.55
C PHE A 97 -3.00 -11.19 0.97
N VAL A 98 -3.37 -12.18 1.79
CA VAL A 98 -4.76 -12.34 2.28
C VAL A 98 -5.24 -11.17 3.14
N ASN A 99 -4.32 -10.45 3.81
CA ASN A 99 -4.64 -9.29 4.64
C ASN A 99 -3.39 -8.45 4.96
N PHE A 100 -3.60 -7.34 5.66
CA PHE A 100 -2.53 -6.43 6.08
C PHE A 100 -1.44 -7.11 6.92
N TYR A 101 -1.77 -8.01 7.86
CA TYR A 101 -0.74 -8.67 8.66
C TYR A 101 0.12 -9.65 7.86
N ALA A 102 -0.44 -10.31 6.85
CA ALA A 102 0.35 -11.15 5.95
C ALA A 102 1.38 -10.31 5.18
N TRP A 103 0.97 -9.13 4.66
CA TRP A 103 1.90 -8.17 4.07
C TRP A 103 2.91 -7.63 5.09
N PHE A 104 2.45 -7.22 6.28
CA PHE A 104 3.30 -6.62 7.31
C PHE A 104 4.39 -7.58 7.78
N ARG A 105 4.09 -8.88 7.92
CA ARG A 105 5.12 -9.89 8.19
C ARG A 105 6.17 -9.92 7.09
N ARG A 106 5.76 -9.94 5.82
CA ARG A 106 6.72 -9.91 4.71
C ARG A 106 7.54 -8.62 4.71
N ALA A 107 6.93 -7.46 4.97
CA ALA A 107 7.67 -6.20 5.06
C ALA A 107 8.70 -6.20 6.20
N VAL A 108 8.42 -6.87 7.32
CA VAL A 108 9.40 -7.06 8.41
C VAL A 108 10.52 -8.02 7.99
N GLU A 109 10.21 -9.12 7.29
CA GLU A 109 11.26 -9.99 6.73
C GLU A 109 12.13 -9.24 5.72
N ASP A 110 11.54 -8.47 4.80
CA ASP A 110 12.26 -7.62 3.85
C ASP A 110 13.15 -6.61 4.59
N PHE A 111 12.69 -6.07 5.73
CA PHE A 111 13.48 -5.17 6.57
C PHE A 111 14.70 -5.83 7.21
N ILE A 112 14.56 -7.08 7.66
CA ILE A 112 15.67 -7.86 8.19
C ILE A 112 16.67 -8.17 7.07
N GLU A 113 16.18 -8.64 5.92
CA GLU A 113 16.98 -8.98 4.73
C GLU A 113 17.75 -7.76 4.17
N TRP A 114 17.14 -6.57 4.19
CA TRP A 114 17.74 -5.34 3.68
C TRP A 114 18.91 -4.80 4.53
N GLY A 115 18.90 -5.12 5.83
CA GLY A 115 19.94 -4.70 6.77
C GLY A 115 21.21 -5.55 6.76
N GLU A 116 21.21 -6.67 6.03
CA GLU A 116 22.38 -7.55 5.84
C GLU A 116 23.27 -7.12 4.66
#